data_AF-A0A3B3RH10-F1
#
_entry.id   AF-A0A3B3RH10-F1
#
_cell.length_a   1.000
_cell.length_b   1.000
_cell.length_c   1.000
_cell.angle_alpha   90.00
_cell.angle_beta   90.00
_cell.angle_gamma   90.00
#
_symmetry.space_group_name_H-M   'P 1'
#
loop_
_entity.id
_entity.type
_entity.pdbx_description
1 polymer ?
#
loop_
_entity_poly.entity_id
_entity_poly.type
_entity_poly.pdbx_seq_one_letter_code
_entity_poly.pdbx_strand_id
1 'polypeptide(L)'
;MVHVEAHVQLFVEDLFHILMALHRVSESKREQFRRYLEKNNVLDSLTNVLVALCQDEDKPHDALHFVRQRLDMSRVASPEAQTLSLELTELQRKHQHLLEENKDLRNRLLQYELAPEDSRD
;
A
#
# COMPACT_ATOMS: atom_id res chain seq x y z
N MET A 1 17.80 16.94 61.87
CA MET A 1 16.48 17.05 61.20
C MET A 1 16.64 17.50 59.76
N VAL A 2 17.21 18.69 59.50
CA VAL A 2 17.45 19.26 58.15
C VAL A 2 18.22 18.34 57.19
N HIS A 3 19.24 17.61 57.67
CA HIS A 3 20.04 16.72 56.83
C HIS A 3 19.28 15.46 56.36
N VAL A 4 18.35 14.97 57.17
CA VAL A 4 17.49 13.84 56.81
C VAL A 4 16.46 14.28 55.78
N GLU A 5 15.92 15.49 55.94
CA GLU A 5 14.97 16.11 55.01
C GLU A 5 15.59 16.35 53.63
N ALA A 6 16.84 16.83 53.58
CA ALA A 6 17.60 16.98 52.34
C ALA A 6 17.83 15.64 51.62
N HIS A 7 18.12 14.57 52.37
CA HIS A 7 18.29 13.23 51.80
C HIS A 7 16.98 12.65 51.25
N VAL A 8 15.86 12.87 51.95
CA VAL A 8 14.53 12.47 51.48
C VAL A 8 14.17 13.25 50.21
N GLN A 9 14.46 14.55 50.15
CA GLN A 9 14.21 15.37 48.96
C GLN A 9 15.03 14.89 47.75
N LEU A 10 16.31 14.59 47.95
CA LEU A 10 17.18 14.06 46.89
C LEU A 10 16.65 12.74 46.33
N PHE A 11 16.19 11.85 47.22
CA PHE A 11 15.65 10.55 46.84
C PHE A 11 14.34 10.68 46.03
N VAL A 12 13.49 11.65 46.37
CA VAL A 12 12.25 11.92 45.62
C VAL A 12 12.55 12.50 44.23
N GLU A 13 13.49 13.42 44.12
CA GLU A 13 13.95 13.97 42.83
C GLU A 13 14.55 12.87 41.93
N ASP A 14 15.43 12.02 42.48
CA ASP A 14 16.00 10.89 41.74
C ASP A 14 14.92 9.89 41.29
N LEU A 15 13.96 9.56 42.17
CA LEU A 15 12.85 8.69 41.83
C LEU A 15 11.96 9.30 40.73
N PHE A 16 11.70 10.61 40.80
CA PHE A 16 10.95 11.34 39.79
C PHE A 16 11.69 11.32 38.44
N HIS A 17 13.00 11.56 38.42
CA HIS A 17 13.80 11.48 37.21
C HIS A 17 13.82 10.08 36.60
N ILE A 18 13.92 9.02 37.41
CA ILE A 18 13.84 7.64 36.95
C ILE A 18 12.46 7.35 36.35
N LEU A 19 11.39 7.78 37.01
CA LEU A 19 10.02 7.57 36.53
C LEU A 19 9.77 8.29 35.20
N MET A 20 10.24 9.54 35.08
CA MET A 20 10.16 10.32 33.85
C MET A 20 11.03 9.71 32.74
N ALA A 21 12.22 9.20 33.04
CA ALA A 21 13.06 8.52 32.05
C ALA A 21 12.41 7.24 31.53
N LEU A 22 11.83 6.43 32.41
CA LEU A 22 11.07 5.23 32.02
C LEU A 22 9.84 5.57 31.18
N HIS A 23 9.10 6.62 31.57
CA HIS A 23 7.96 7.11 30.81
C HIS A 23 8.38 7.56 29.40
N ARG A 24 9.43 8.38 29.29
CA ARG A 24 9.99 8.84 28.00
C ARG A 24 10.46 7.68 27.11
N VAL A 25 11.07 6.65 27.69
CA VAL A 25 11.45 5.43 26.95
C VAL A 25 10.20 4.72 26.40
N SER A 26 9.13 4.62 27.20
CA SER A 26 7.87 4.04 26.74
C SER A 26 7.19 4.87 25.64
N GLU A 27 7.20 6.20 25.76
CA GLU A 27 6.70 7.13 24.75
C GLU A 27 7.50 7.01 23.45
N SER A 28 8.83 6.91 23.53
CA SER A 28 9.70 6.71 22.37
C SER A 28 9.37 5.44 21.60
N LYS A 29 9.15 4.31 22.30
CA LYS A 29 8.74 3.05 21.67
C LYS A 29 7.37 3.16 21.00
N ARG A 30 6.39 3.78 21.68
CA ARG A 30 5.06 4.02 21.12
C ARG A 30 5.10 4.91 19.89
N GLU A 31 5.89 5.97 19.94
CA GLU A 31 6.08 6.92 18.86
C GLU A 31 6.77 6.28 17.65
N GLN A 32 7.81 5.46 17.87
CA GLN A 32 8.45 4.67 16.81
C GLN A 32 7.46 3.73 16.13
N PHE A 33 6.61 3.05 16.90
CA PHE A 33 5.58 2.17 16.35
C PHE A 33 4.52 2.95 15.57
N ARG A 34 4.07 4.10 16.09
CA ARG A 34 3.15 5.00 15.36
C ARG A 34 3.75 5.43 14.02
N ARG A 35 4.99 5.93 14.02
CA ARG A 35 5.70 6.34 12.79
C ARG A 35 5.88 5.18 11.81
N TYR A 36 6.11 3.98 12.30
CA TYR A 36 6.16 2.78 11.46
C TYR A 36 4.82 2.55 10.76
N LEU A 37 3.70 2.62 11.49
CA LEU A 37 2.36 2.45 10.90
C LEU A 37 2.02 3.57 9.90
N GLU A 38 2.38 4.83 10.20
CA GLU A 38 2.20 5.97 9.29
C GLU A 38 3.03 5.81 8.03
N LYS A 39 4.32 5.47 8.15
CA LYS A 39 5.22 5.26 7.02
C LYS A 39 4.73 4.17 6.07
N ASN A 40 4.03 3.17 6.59
CA ASN A 40 3.48 2.06 5.80
C ASN A 40 2.00 2.27 5.43
N ASN A 41 1.43 3.47 5.63
CA ASN A 41 0.03 3.82 5.35
C ASN A 41 -1.02 2.94 6.07
N VAL A 42 -0.62 2.21 7.12
CA VAL A 42 -1.51 1.32 7.88
C VAL A 42 -2.55 2.14 8.63
N LEU A 43 -2.11 3.26 9.23
CA LEU A 43 -3.00 4.16 9.98
C LEU A 43 -4.06 4.81 9.08
N ASP A 44 -3.68 5.28 7.89
CA ASP A 44 -4.63 5.88 6.95
C ASP A 44 -5.63 4.85 6.41
N SER A 45 -5.15 3.65 6.06
CA SER A 45 -6.03 2.56 5.59
C SER A 45 -7.05 2.15 6.67
N LEU A 46 -6.60 1.92 7.91
CA LEU A 46 -7.49 1.60 9.03
C LEU A 46 -8.47 2.73 9.31
N THR A 47 -8.01 3.98 9.30
CA THR A 47 -8.87 5.17 9.52
C THR A 47 -9.96 5.24 8.46
N ASN A 48 -9.62 5.07 7.18
CA ASN A 48 -10.58 5.10 6.09
C ASN A 48 -11.63 3.98 6.19
N VAL A 49 -11.22 2.76 6.55
CA VAL A 49 -12.15 1.64 6.76
C VAL A 49 -13.09 1.90 7.94
N LEU A 50 -12.56 2.44 9.04
CA LEU A 50 -13.37 2.78 10.22
C LEU A 50 -14.33 3.94 9.95
N VAL A 51 -13.90 4.97 9.21
CA VAL A 51 -14.77 6.07 8.78
C VAL A 51 -15.90 5.54 7.90
N ALA A 52 -15.60 4.67 6.93
CA ALA A 52 -16.62 4.04 6.09
C ALA A 52 -17.61 3.21 6.92
N LEU A 53 -17.13 2.45 7.92
CA LEU A 53 -17.98 1.68 8.82
C LEU A 53 -18.88 2.57 9.71
N CYS A 54 -18.37 3.74 10.12
CA CYS A 54 -19.14 4.70 10.92
C CYS A 54 -20.18 5.47 10.11
N GLN A 55 -19.93 5.69 8.81
CA GLN A 55 -20.80 6.42 7.90
C GLN A 55 -21.86 5.53 7.24
N ASP A 56 -21.71 4.20 7.29
CA ASP A 56 -22.66 3.26 6.71
C ASP A 56 -24.01 3.36 7.43
N GLU A 57 -25.06 3.81 6.72
CA GLU A 57 -26.40 4.01 7.29
C GLU A 57 -27.04 2.67 7.71
N ASP A 58 -26.73 1.59 6.97
CA ASP A 58 -27.12 0.22 7.31
C ASP A 58 -25.94 -0.51 7.95
N LYS A 59 -25.71 -0.23 9.24
CA LYS A 59 -24.60 -0.79 10.01
C LYS A 59 -24.49 -2.30 9.76
N PRO A 60 -23.40 -2.80 9.17
CA PRO A 60 -23.34 -4.17 8.68
C PRO A 60 -23.55 -5.15 9.83
N HIS A 61 -24.42 -6.15 9.61
CA HIS A 61 -24.72 -7.18 10.60
C HIS A 61 -23.44 -7.92 11.07
N ASP A 62 -22.45 -8.06 10.19
CA ASP A 62 -21.09 -8.51 10.53
C ASP A 62 -20.05 -7.42 10.17
N ALA A 63 -19.76 -6.56 11.15
CA ALA A 63 -18.76 -5.51 11.01
C ALA A 63 -17.34 -6.04 10.76
N LEU A 64 -16.99 -7.22 11.30
CA LEU A 64 -15.65 -7.80 11.09
C LEU A 64 -15.48 -8.29 9.66
N HIS A 65 -16.52 -8.89 9.07
CA HIS A 65 -16.51 -9.25 7.66
C HIS A 65 -16.35 -8.01 6.76
N PHE A 66 -17.08 -6.93 7.04
CA PHE A 66 -16.96 -5.67 6.31
C PHE A 66 -15.53 -5.11 6.35
N VAL A 67 -14.93 -5.05 7.55
CA VAL A 67 -13.55 -4.56 7.72
C VAL A 67 -12.55 -5.39 6.93
N ARG A 68 -12.65 -6.74 6.99
CA ARG A 68 -11.78 -7.65 6.22
C ARG A 68 -11.88 -7.37 4.72
N GLN A 69 -13.10 -7.34 4.19
CA GLN A 69 -13.34 -7.11 2.77
C GLN A 69 -12.79 -5.76 2.30
N ARG A 70 -12.99 -4.69 3.07
CA ARG A 70 -12.50 -3.35 2.74
C ARG A 70 -10.97 -3.28 2.74
N LEU A 71 -10.31 -3.96 3.68
CA LEU A 71 -8.84 -4.03 3.72
C LEU A 71 -8.28 -4.83 2.52
N ASP A 72 -8.93 -5.92 2.14
CA ASP A 72 -8.55 -6.70 0.94
C ASP A 72 -8.69 -5.88 -0.34
N MET A 73 -9.75 -5.06 -0.44
CA MET A 73 -9.93 -4.14 -1.57
C MET A 73 -8.92 -2.99 -1.55
N SER A 74 -8.58 -2.47 -0.37
CA SER A 74 -7.55 -1.42 -0.22
C SER A 74 -6.17 -1.89 -0.72
N ARG A 75 -5.88 -3.19 -0.65
CA ARG A 75 -4.64 -3.79 -1.18
C ARG A 75 -4.57 -3.75 -2.71
N VAL A 76 -5.71 -3.89 -3.38
CA VAL A 76 -5.81 -3.80 -4.85
C VAL A 76 -5.82 -2.34 -5.32
N ALA A 77 -6.32 -1.44 -4.48
CA ALA A 77 -6.44 -0.01 -4.78
C ALA A 77 -5.16 0.80 -4.55
N SER A 78 -3.99 0.19 -4.27
CA SER A 78 -2.77 0.99 -4.17
C SER A 78 -2.50 1.70 -5.52
N PRO A 79 -2.10 2.98 -5.52
CA PRO A 79 -1.90 3.73 -6.76
C PRO A 79 -0.86 3.06 -7.67
N GLU A 80 0.12 2.39 -7.08
CA GLU A 80 1.11 1.58 -7.79
C GLU A 80 0.46 0.35 -8.46
N ALA A 81 -0.40 -0.39 -7.75
CA ALA A 81 -1.12 -1.53 -8.32
C ALA A 81 -2.09 -1.12 -9.44
N GLN A 82 -2.76 0.02 -9.29
CA GLN A 82 -3.62 0.58 -10.33
C GLN A 82 -2.82 0.99 -11.58
N THR A 83 -1.69 1.67 -11.39
CA THR A 83 -0.77 2.05 -12.48
C THR A 83 -0.26 0.81 -13.21
N LEU A 84 0.23 -0.18 -12.47
CA LEU A 84 0.71 -1.45 -13.04
C LEU A 84 -0.38 -2.19 -13.80
N SER A 85 -1.63 -2.19 -13.32
CA SER A 85 -2.76 -2.82 -14.01
C SER A 85 -3.09 -2.12 -15.34
N LEU A 86 -3.02 -0.78 -15.37
CA LEU A 86 -3.23 0.00 -16.59
C LEU A 86 -2.11 -0.27 -17.61
N GLU A 87 -0.86 -0.27 -17.17
CA GLU A 87 0.30 -0.60 -18.00
C GLU A 87 0.19 -2.02 -18.59
N LEU A 88 -0.20 -3.00 -17.77
CA LEU A 88 -0.43 -4.38 -18.23
C LEU A 88 -1.48 -4.45 -19.34
N THR A 89 -2.60 -3.74 -19.15
CA THR A 89 -3.70 -3.70 -20.12
C THR A 89 -3.26 -3.04 -21.42
N GLU A 90 -2.52 -1.93 -21.33
CA GLU A 90 -1.98 -1.23 -22.50
C GLU A 90 -0.97 -2.09 -23.26
N LEU A 91 -0.09 -2.78 -22.54
CA LEU A 91 0.93 -3.65 -23.12
C LEU A 91 0.29 -4.87 -23.81
N GLN A 92 -0.72 -5.48 -23.20
CA GLN A 92 -1.51 -6.55 -23.82
C GLN A 92 -2.18 -6.09 -25.11
N ARG A 93 -2.78 -4.89 -25.12
CA ARG A 93 -3.39 -4.30 -26.32
C ARG A 93 -2.36 -4.10 -27.44
N LYS A 94 -1.18 -3.54 -27.11
CA LYS A 94 -0.07 -3.35 -28.07
C LYS A 94 0.44 -4.69 -28.60
N HIS A 95 0.59 -5.68 -27.72
CA HIS A 95 1.01 -7.02 -28.11
C HIS A 95 0.03 -7.64 -29.11
N GLN A 96 -1.27 -7.55 -28.84
CA GLN A 96 -2.29 -8.11 -29.72
C GLN A 96 -2.33 -7.42 -31.08
N HIS A 97 -2.22 -6.08 -31.11
CA HIS A 97 -2.10 -5.33 -32.35
C HIS A 97 -0.89 -5.75 -33.19
N LEU A 98 0.29 -5.84 -32.55
CA LEU A 98 1.52 -6.26 -33.24
C LEU A 98 1.44 -7.71 -33.74
N LEU A 99 0.79 -8.62 -33.01
CA LEU A 99 0.55 -9.99 -33.47
C LEU A 99 -0.31 -10.01 -34.75
N GLU A 100 -1.34 -9.18 -34.79
CA GLU A 100 -2.25 -9.10 -35.93
C GLU A 100 -1.55 -8.48 -37.16
N GLU A 101 -0.82 -7.38 -36.97
CA GLU A 101 0.02 -6.81 -38.03
C GLU A 101 1.08 -7.79 -38.53
N ASN A 102 1.74 -8.52 -37.61
CA ASN A 102 2.75 -9.51 -38.00
C ASN A 102 2.14 -10.64 -38.82
N LYS A 103 0.95 -11.10 -38.44
CA LYS A 103 0.19 -12.11 -39.19
C LYS A 103 -0.16 -11.60 -40.59
N ASP A 104 -0.65 -10.37 -40.70
CA ASP A 104 -1.02 -9.77 -41.99
C ASP A 104 0.20 -9.56 -42.90
N LEU A 105 1.31 -9.07 -42.35
CA LEU A 105 2.56 -8.90 -43.09
C LEU A 105 3.12 -10.24 -43.58
N ARG A 106 3.09 -11.27 -42.74
CA ARG A 106 3.48 -12.64 -43.14
C ARG A 106 2.59 -13.18 -44.26
N ASN A 107 1.28 -12.96 -44.19
CA ASN A 107 0.36 -13.37 -45.25
C ASN A 107 0.64 -12.64 -46.56
N ARG A 108 0.93 -11.33 -46.52
CA ARG A 108 1.30 -10.55 -47.72
C ARG A 108 2.63 -11.01 -48.31
N LEU A 109 3.65 -11.25 -47.48
CA LEU A 109 4.93 -11.80 -47.93
C LEU A 109 4.77 -13.13 -48.64
N LEU A 110 3.96 -14.05 -48.08
CA LEU A 110 3.68 -15.33 -48.70
C LEU A 110 3.03 -15.19 -50.08
N GLN A 111 2.14 -14.21 -50.25
CA GLN A 111 1.51 -13.93 -51.55
C GLN A 111 2.50 -13.39 -52.58
N TYR A 112 3.47 -12.57 -52.17
CA TYR A 112 4.53 -12.09 -53.06
C TYR A 112 5.55 -13.19 -53.42
N GLU A 113 5.89 -14.07 -52.48
CA GLU A 113 6.78 -15.23 -52.75
C GLU A 113 6.11 -16.28 -53.66
N LEU A 114 4.78 -16.36 -53.65
CA LEU A 114 4.00 -17.29 -54.48
C LEU A 114 3.48 -16.68 -55.78
N ALA A 115 3.57 -15.36 -55.97
CA ALA A 115 3.30 -14.73 -57.24
C ALA A 115 4.40 -15.16 -58.22
N PRO A 116 4.08 -15.86 -59.32
CA PRO A 116 5.10 -16.27 -60.28
C PRO A 116 5.80 -15.03 -60.81
N GLU A 117 7.13 -15.13 -60.98
CA GLU A 117 7.94 -14.27 -61.83
C GLU A 117 7.35 -14.31 -63.25
N ASP A 118 6.25 -13.62 -63.47
CA ASP A 118 5.67 -13.42 -64.78
C ASP A 118 6.42 -12.23 -65.40
N SER A 119 7.16 -12.54 -66.45
CA SER A 119 7.80 -11.63 -67.40
C SER A 119 9.01 -10.81 -66.92
N ARG A 120 10.19 -11.39 -67.16
CA ARG A 120 11.24 -10.68 -67.92
C ARG A 120 11.67 -11.54 -69.11
N ASP A 121 11.01 -11.28 -70.23
CA ASP A 121 11.61 -11.39 -71.57
C ASP A 121 12.86 -10.50 -71.69
#